data_AF-A0A432VPA1-F1
#
_entry.id   AF-A0A432VPA1-F1
#
_cell.length_a   1.000
_cell.length_b   1.000
_cell.length_c   1.000
_cell.angle_alpha   90.00
_cell.angle_beta   90.00
_cell.angle_gamma   90.00
#
_symmetry.space_group_name_H-M   'P 1'
#
loop_
_entity.id
_entity.type
_entity.pdbx_description
1 polymer ?
#
loop_
_entity_poly.entity_id
_entity_poly.type
_entity_poly.pdbx_seq_one_letter_code
_entity_poly.pdbx_strand_id
1 'polypeptide(L)'
;MERKGESWFRRNLGNAIVELRQGERGESITTRYVYTDHLGSVDVITDDAGQVEEKLSFDAFGKRRAVFKSNNQAVNFTLASILSLTHKGYTGHEQVDHASVVQMGGRIYDAHIGRFLQADPFVQSPSNSQNFNRYSYVLNNPLSYTDPSGYLFKKLRRNIIRGAVKLFGADVVNLVGSAVSAISGGGWGAAAWSYEFNRAMGVSRSAALRGAAVAGASAFAFSKIGAHYKEVASGDISFGGNMMTSGQIAGQITAHAMVGGVAASLQGGKFGHGFFSAGVTKGLGGKFLPAGNELTASEVVSGSVISAMIGGTVNIPRLVPHIFRGLFVRFYQSIL
;
A
#
# COMPACT_ATOMS: atom_id res chain seq x y z
N MET A 1 -38.96 3.97 -8.49
CA MET A 1 -40.29 4.49 -8.07
C MET A 1 -40.18 4.83 -6.60
N GLU A 2 -39.95 6.11 -6.30
CA GLU A 2 -39.82 6.62 -4.94
C GLU A 2 -41.23 6.86 -4.38
N ARG A 3 -41.65 6.05 -3.40
CA ARG A 3 -42.87 6.36 -2.64
C ARG A 3 -42.53 7.54 -1.74
N LYS A 4 -43.13 8.70 -2.02
CA LYS A 4 -43.07 9.88 -1.16
C LYS A 4 -43.42 9.48 0.28
N GLY A 5 -42.50 9.68 1.22
CA GLY A 5 -42.74 9.54 2.66
C GLY A 5 -41.89 8.51 3.41
N GLU A 6 -41.10 7.67 2.72
CA GLU A 6 -40.20 6.70 3.38
C GLU A 6 -38.75 6.96 2.98
N SER A 7 -37.88 7.24 3.95
CA SER A 7 -36.43 7.27 3.77
C SER A 7 -35.81 6.02 4.38
N TRP A 8 -34.76 5.50 3.77
CA TRP A 8 -33.99 4.40 4.34
C TRP A 8 -32.49 4.65 4.18
N PHE A 9 -31.73 4.24 5.19
CA PHE A 9 -30.28 4.35 5.22
C PHE A 9 -29.68 2.99 5.56
N ARG A 10 -28.72 2.53 4.75
CA ARG A 10 -27.94 1.32 5.03
C ARG A 10 -26.50 1.72 5.37
N ARG A 11 -25.98 1.20 6.48
CA ARG A 11 -24.57 1.38 6.90
C ARG A 11 -23.92 0.02 7.10
N ASN A 12 -22.73 -0.15 6.54
CA ASN A 12 -21.89 -1.31 6.79
C ASN A 12 -20.87 -0.98 7.88
N LEU A 13 -20.98 -1.65 9.02
CA LEU A 13 -20.11 -1.47 10.18
C LEU A 13 -19.32 -2.76 10.41
N GLY A 14 -18.15 -2.86 9.79
CA GLY A 14 -17.39 -4.10 9.75
C GLY A 14 -18.21 -5.20 9.05
N ASN A 15 -18.58 -6.24 9.81
CA ASN A 15 -19.37 -7.37 9.34
C ASN A 15 -20.88 -7.24 9.64
N ALA A 16 -21.33 -6.09 10.15
CA ALA A 16 -22.75 -5.84 10.40
C ALA A 16 -23.33 -4.90 9.33
N ILE A 17 -24.52 -5.22 8.84
CA ILE A 17 -25.33 -4.34 7.98
C ILE A 17 -26.45 -3.79 8.86
N VAL A 18 -26.48 -2.48 9.03
CA VAL A 18 -27.53 -1.79 9.80
C VAL A 18 -28.39 -0.99 8.84
N GLU A 19 -29.68 -1.30 8.82
CA GLU A 19 -30.68 -0.59 8.04
C GLU A 19 -31.60 0.20 8.96
N LEU A 20 -31.68 1.50 8.70
CA LEU A 20 -32.58 2.43 9.36
C LEU A 20 -33.67 2.77 8.36
N ARG A 21 -34.93 2.45 8.65
CA ARG A 21 -36.08 2.85 7.84
C ARG A 21 -36.92 3.83 8.63
N GLN A 22 -37.16 5.00 8.04
CA GLN A 22 -37.95 6.07 8.63
C GLN A 22 -39.17 6.29 7.75
N GLY A 23 -40.36 6.05 8.29
CA GLY A 23 -41.63 6.26 7.60
C GLY A 23 -42.71 6.78 8.53
N GLU A 24 -43.94 6.91 8.02
CA GLU A 24 -45.09 7.46 8.76
C GLU A 24 -45.47 6.64 10.02
N ARG A 25 -45.02 5.38 10.11
CA ARG A 25 -45.28 4.47 11.25
C ARG A 25 -44.18 4.46 12.31
N GLY A 26 -43.17 5.32 12.20
CA GLY A 26 -42.03 5.41 13.12
C GLY A 26 -40.70 4.93 12.51
N GLU A 27 -39.66 4.91 13.35
CA GLU A 27 -38.31 4.43 12.98
C GLU A 27 -38.19 2.94 13.27
N SER A 28 -37.69 2.17 12.29
CA SER A 28 -37.29 0.78 12.51
C SER A 28 -35.81 0.59 12.19
N ILE A 29 -35.13 -0.14 13.08
CA ILE A 29 -33.72 -0.50 12.95
C ILE A 29 -33.65 -2.00 12.73
N THR A 30 -33.07 -2.44 11.62
CA THR A 30 -32.80 -3.85 11.35
C THR A 30 -31.30 -4.05 11.27
N THR A 31 -30.78 -5.02 12.02
CA THR A 31 -29.37 -5.38 12.00
C THR A 31 -29.20 -6.78 11.44
N ARG A 32 -28.24 -6.95 10.55
CA ARG A 32 -27.86 -8.24 9.99
C ARG A 32 -26.38 -8.47 10.15
N TYR A 33 -25.99 -9.72 10.37
CA TYR A 33 -24.60 -10.12 10.52
C TYR A 33 -24.14 -10.92 9.32
N VAL A 34 -22.98 -10.53 8.78
CA VAL A 34 -22.35 -11.13 7.62
C VAL A 34 -21.19 -12.01 8.06
N TYR A 35 -21.26 -13.28 7.71
CA TYR A 35 -20.21 -14.26 7.93
C TYR A 35 -19.47 -14.51 6.62
N THR A 36 -18.14 -14.59 6.70
CA THR A 36 -17.27 -14.72 5.53
C THR A 36 -16.44 -15.99 5.58
N ASP A 37 -16.08 -16.51 4.41
CA ASP A 37 -15.10 -17.58 4.26
C ASP A 37 -13.65 -17.09 4.57
N HIS A 38 -12.68 -17.99 4.41
CA HIS A 38 -11.26 -17.68 4.67
C HIS A 38 -10.63 -16.69 3.66
N LEU A 39 -11.28 -16.46 2.51
CA LEU A 39 -10.89 -15.47 1.51
C LEU A 39 -11.59 -14.12 1.74
N GLY A 40 -12.59 -14.07 2.63
CA GLY A 40 -13.42 -12.89 2.88
C GLY A 40 -14.67 -12.81 1.99
N SER A 41 -15.02 -13.88 1.27
CA SER A 41 -16.27 -13.95 0.51
C SER A 41 -17.46 -14.14 1.45
N VAL A 42 -18.59 -13.51 1.13
CA VAL A 42 -19.84 -13.64 1.92
C VAL A 42 -20.38 -15.08 1.85
N ASP A 43 -20.52 -15.75 2.99
CA ASP A 43 -21.02 -17.13 3.07
C ASP A 43 -22.42 -17.20 3.67
N VAL A 44 -22.65 -16.55 4.81
CA VAL A 44 -23.96 -16.57 5.50
C VAL A 44 -24.34 -15.18 5.97
N ILE A 45 -25.64 -14.86 5.88
CA ILE A 45 -26.24 -13.65 6.45
C ILE A 45 -27.30 -14.10 7.46
N THR A 46 -27.22 -13.57 8.68
CA THR A 46 -28.24 -13.79 9.71
C THR A 46 -28.90 -12.50 10.14
N ASP A 47 -30.11 -12.61 10.68
CA ASP A 47 -30.76 -11.54 11.42
C ASP A 47 -30.11 -11.32 12.81
N ASP A 48 -30.71 -10.42 13.59
CA ASP A 48 -30.30 -10.07 14.95
C ASP A 48 -30.54 -11.18 15.98
N ALA A 49 -31.46 -12.10 15.69
CA ALA A 49 -31.74 -13.31 16.47
C ALA A 49 -30.84 -14.50 16.10
N GLY A 50 -29.95 -14.33 15.12
CA GLY A 50 -29.03 -15.37 14.63
C GLY A 50 -29.70 -16.41 13.72
N GLN A 51 -30.91 -16.15 13.24
CA GLN A 51 -31.56 -16.99 12.22
C GLN A 51 -30.99 -16.68 10.85
N VAL A 52 -30.78 -17.74 10.05
CA VAL A 52 -30.21 -17.59 8.71
C VAL A 52 -31.23 -16.98 7.75
N GLU A 53 -30.88 -15.85 7.15
CA GLU A 53 -31.66 -15.25 6.07
C GLU A 53 -31.21 -15.78 4.71
N GLU A 54 -29.90 -15.75 4.46
CA GLU A 54 -29.29 -16.20 3.20
C GLU A 54 -27.98 -16.95 3.41
N LYS A 55 -27.75 -17.94 2.54
CA LYS A 55 -26.49 -18.66 2.37
C LYS A 55 -26.03 -18.47 0.94
N LEU A 56 -24.82 -17.98 0.76
CA LEU A 56 -24.18 -17.71 -0.52
C LEU A 56 -23.06 -18.72 -0.73
N SER A 57 -22.78 -19.06 -1.98
CA SER A 57 -21.65 -19.91 -2.31
C SER A 57 -21.03 -19.51 -3.64
N PHE A 58 -19.70 -19.63 -3.71
CA PHE A 58 -18.90 -19.30 -4.89
C PHE A 58 -18.16 -20.54 -5.39
N ASP A 59 -17.79 -20.54 -6.67
CA ASP A 59 -16.79 -21.46 -7.19
C ASP A 59 -15.37 -20.93 -6.88
N ALA A 60 -14.35 -21.68 -7.33
CA ALA A 60 -12.95 -21.32 -7.09
C ALA A 60 -12.57 -19.95 -7.68
N PHE A 61 -13.24 -19.49 -8.72
CA PHE A 61 -12.96 -18.23 -9.41
C PHE A 61 -13.99 -17.14 -9.07
N GLY A 62 -14.84 -17.35 -8.06
CA GLY A 62 -15.76 -16.32 -7.56
C GLY A 62 -17.11 -16.24 -8.26
N LYS A 63 -17.45 -17.18 -9.16
CA LYS A 63 -18.78 -17.25 -9.75
C LYS A 63 -19.77 -17.69 -8.68
N ARG A 64 -20.80 -16.88 -8.44
CA ARG A 64 -21.88 -17.20 -7.50
C ARG A 64 -22.67 -18.39 -8.04
N ARG A 65 -22.81 -19.44 -7.24
CA ARG A 65 -23.49 -20.68 -7.65
C ARG A 65 -24.99 -20.60 -7.39
N ALA A 66 -25.37 -20.74 -6.13
CA ALA A 66 -26.75 -20.66 -5.69
C ALA A 66 -26.81 -19.92 -4.35
N VAL A 67 -27.88 -19.15 -4.18
CA VAL A 67 -28.23 -18.53 -2.90
C VAL A 67 -29.39 -19.33 -2.31
N PHE A 68 -29.28 -19.71 -1.05
CA PHE A 68 -30.30 -20.49 -0.36
C PHE A 68 -30.82 -19.71 0.84
N LYS A 69 -32.13 -19.82 1.11
CA LYS A 69 -32.72 -19.34 2.37
C LYS A 69 -32.47 -20.35 3.50
N SER A 70 -32.85 -20.00 4.74
CA SER A 70 -32.80 -20.90 5.91
C SER A 70 -33.43 -22.27 5.65
N ASN A 71 -34.54 -22.31 4.93
CA ASN A 71 -35.29 -23.53 4.60
C ASN A 71 -34.72 -24.30 3.39
N ASN A 72 -33.49 -23.98 2.96
CA ASN A 72 -32.81 -24.59 1.81
C ASN A 72 -33.53 -24.40 0.46
N GLN A 73 -34.45 -23.44 0.38
CA GLN A 73 -35.03 -23.03 -0.90
C GLN A 73 -34.05 -22.16 -1.67
N ALA A 74 -33.83 -22.50 -2.93
CA ALA A 74 -33.03 -21.70 -3.84
C ALA A 74 -33.73 -20.35 -4.12
N VAL A 75 -32.97 -19.27 -4.05
CA VAL A 75 -33.42 -17.94 -4.43
C VAL A 75 -33.21 -17.78 -5.94
N ASN A 76 -34.28 -17.47 -6.67
CA ASN A 76 -34.16 -17.13 -8.09
C ASN A 76 -33.43 -15.80 -8.24
N PHE A 77 -32.31 -15.80 -8.95
CA PHE A 77 -31.49 -14.62 -9.24
C PHE A 77 -32.21 -13.64 -10.16
N THR A 78 -33.09 -12.82 -9.58
CA THR A 78 -33.59 -11.60 -10.21
C THR A 78 -32.71 -10.42 -9.79
N LEU A 79 -32.59 -9.40 -10.65
CA LEU A 79 -31.81 -8.19 -10.35
C LEU A 79 -32.25 -7.53 -9.03
N ALA A 80 -33.55 -7.64 -8.68
CA ALA A 80 -34.10 -7.15 -7.42
C ALA A 80 -33.68 -8.00 -6.20
N SER A 81 -33.58 -9.32 -6.34
CA SER A 81 -33.17 -10.22 -5.25
C SER A 81 -31.68 -10.11 -4.89
N ILE A 82 -30.81 -9.95 -5.91
CA ILE A 82 -29.34 -9.87 -5.76
C ILE A 82 -28.90 -8.66 -4.94
N LEU A 83 -29.65 -7.57 -5.00
CA LEU A 83 -29.34 -6.29 -4.35
C LEU A 83 -30.07 -6.11 -3.01
N SER A 84 -30.92 -7.07 -2.63
CA SER A 84 -31.86 -6.90 -1.52
C SER A 84 -31.17 -6.78 -0.17
N LEU A 85 -30.13 -7.59 0.08
CA LEU A 85 -29.45 -7.67 1.38
C LEU A 85 -28.03 -7.10 1.36
N THR A 86 -27.22 -7.48 0.37
CA THR A 86 -25.85 -6.96 0.25
C THR A 86 -25.38 -6.94 -1.20
N HIS A 87 -24.58 -5.93 -1.54
CA HIS A 87 -23.87 -5.84 -2.82
C HIS A 87 -22.52 -6.57 -2.77
N LYS A 88 -22.05 -6.95 -1.57
CA LYS A 88 -20.78 -7.63 -1.37
C LYS A 88 -20.92 -9.13 -1.65
N GLY A 89 -19.92 -9.71 -2.32
CA GLY A 89 -19.87 -11.12 -2.66
C GLY A 89 -18.46 -11.68 -2.50
N TYR A 90 -17.90 -12.18 -3.60
CA TYR A 90 -16.59 -12.82 -3.63
C TYR A 90 -15.47 -11.92 -3.09
N THR A 91 -14.65 -12.42 -2.16
CA THR A 91 -13.53 -11.71 -1.50
C THR A 91 -13.89 -10.35 -0.87
N GLY A 92 -15.18 -10.11 -0.56
CA GLY A 92 -15.65 -8.85 0.03
C GLY A 92 -15.80 -7.71 -0.97
N HIS A 93 -15.74 -8.00 -2.27
CA HIS A 93 -15.92 -7.04 -3.35
C HIS A 93 -17.38 -6.94 -3.79
N GLU A 94 -17.71 -5.85 -4.46
CA GLU A 94 -19.06 -5.66 -4.97
C GLU A 94 -19.28 -6.55 -6.20
N GLN A 95 -20.38 -7.29 -6.24
CA GLN A 95 -20.66 -8.26 -7.29
C GLN A 95 -21.97 -7.95 -8.00
N VAL A 96 -21.91 -7.92 -9.32
CA VAL A 96 -23.02 -7.70 -10.23
C VAL A 96 -23.32 -9.00 -10.95
N ASP A 97 -24.14 -9.85 -10.32
CA ASP A 97 -24.38 -11.22 -10.80
C ASP A 97 -24.97 -11.28 -12.21
N HIS A 98 -25.84 -10.33 -12.60
CA HIS A 98 -26.42 -10.28 -13.95
C HIS A 98 -25.35 -10.13 -15.04
N ALA A 99 -24.25 -9.45 -14.74
CA ALA A 99 -23.12 -9.28 -15.66
C ALA A 99 -22.00 -10.32 -15.40
N SER A 100 -22.14 -11.21 -14.41
CA SER A 100 -21.07 -12.08 -13.91
C SER A 100 -19.77 -11.33 -13.54
N VAL A 101 -19.91 -10.06 -13.15
CA VAL A 101 -18.80 -9.15 -12.91
C VAL A 101 -18.63 -8.90 -11.41
N VAL A 102 -17.39 -8.83 -10.96
CA VAL A 102 -17.01 -8.40 -9.61
C VAL A 102 -16.16 -7.13 -9.72
N GLN A 103 -16.58 -6.08 -9.04
CA GLN A 103 -15.85 -4.82 -8.97
C GLN A 103 -14.78 -4.90 -7.87
N MET A 104 -13.55 -5.19 -8.28
CA MET A 104 -12.40 -5.37 -7.39
C MET A 104 -11.70 -4.04 -7.03
N GLY A 105 -12.44 -2.92 -7.14
CA GLY A 105 -11.93 -1.56 -6.94
C GLY A 105 -11.10 -1.06 -8.12
N GLY A 106 -9.86 -1.56 -8.24
CA GLY A 106 -8.92 -1.10 -9.28
C GLY A 106 -9.19 -1.65 -10.67
N ARG A 107 -9.85 -2.81 -10.77
CA ARG A 107 -10.17 -3.50 -12.02
C ARG A 107 -11.50 -4.23 -11.92
N ILE A 108 -12.11 -4.40 -13.08
CA ILE A 108 -13.32 -5.21 -13.24
C ILE A 108 -12.91 -6.66 -13.50
N TYR A 109 -13.39 -7.57 -12.66
CA TYR A 109 -13.13 -9.01 -12.75
C TYR A 109 -14.35 -9.74 -13.29
N ASP A 110 -14.16 -10.60 -14.28
CA ASP A 110 -15.18 -11.50 -14.81
C ASP A 110 -15.02 -12.88 -14.16
N ALA A 111 -15.99 -13.22 -13.32
CA ALA A 111 -16.02 -14.47 -12.58
C ALA A 111 -16.42 -15.66 -13.45
N HIS A 112 -17.03 -15.45 -14.62
CA HIS A 112 -17.41 -16.54 -15.52
C HIS A 112 -16.19 -17.15 -16.20
N ILE A 113 -15.26 -16.31 -16.67
CA ILE A 113 -14.03 -16.76 -17.33
C ILE A 113 -12.82 -16.80 -16.39
N GLY A 114 -12.96 -16.30 -15.16
CA GLY A 114 -11.91 -16.30 -14.15
C GLY A 114 -10.78 -15.29 -14.42
N ARG A 115 -11.09 -14.17 -15.07
CA ARG A 115 -10.10 -13.20 -15.56
C ARG A 115 -10.55 -11.76 -15.36
N PHE A 116 -9.60 -10.84 -15.28
CA PHE A 116 -9.93 -9.42 -15.38
C PHE A 116 -10.39 -9.06 -16.80
N LEU A 117 -11.31 -8.10 -16.92
CA LEU A 117 -11.72 -7.54 -18.20
C LEU A 117 -10.72 -6.49 -18.72
N GLN A 118 -9.92 -5.95 -17.81
CA GLN A 118 -8.89 -4.96 -18.09
C GLN A 118 -7.52 -5.60 -17.85
N ALA A 119 -6.59 -5.35 -18.76
CA ALA A 119 -5.21 -5.78 -18.59
C ALA A 119 -4.61 -5.09 -17.35
N ASP A 120 -3.91 -5.84 -16.50
CA ASP A 120 -3.12 -5.28 -15.40
C ASP A 120 -2.11 -4.28 -15.99
N PRO A 121 -2.13 -2.98 -15.67
CA PRO A 121 -1.04 -2.08 -16.05
C PRO A 121 0.33 -2.56 -15.54
N PHE A 122 0.38 -3.44 -14.54
CA PHE A 122 1.60 -3.92 -13.91
C PHE A 122 1.88 -5.40 -14.25
N VAL A 123 3.11 -5.70 -14.65
CA VAL A 123 3.62 -7.08 -14.77
C VAL A 123 4.44 -7.38 -13.52
N GLN A 124 3.88 -8.17 -12.61
CA GLN A 124 4.36 -8.28 -11.22
C GLN A 124 5.66 -9.10 -11.11
N SER A 125 6.00 -9.92 -12.12
CA SER A 125 7.20 -10.76 -12.18
C SER A 125 7.58 -11.16 -13.62
N PRO A 126 8.46 -10.39 -14.29
CA PRO A 126 8.89 -10.67 -15.67
C PRO A 126 9.66 -12.00 -15.86
N SER A 127 10.19 -12.58 -14.78
CA SER A 127 10.89 -13.87 -14.80
C SER A 127 9.95 -15.08 -14.66
N ASN A 128 8.67 -14.85 -14.37
CA ASN A 128 7.65 -15.88 -14.34
C ASN A 128 6.78 -15.77 -15.59
N SER A 129 6.85 -16.77 -16.47
CA SER A 129 6.09 -16.80 -17.72
C SER A 129 4.58 -16.64 -17.52
N GLN A 130 4.05 -17.07 -16.36
CA GLN A 130 2.63 -16.95 -16.01
C GLN A 130 2.19 -15.49 -15.76
N ASN A 131 3.13 -14.60 -15.41
CA ASN A 131 2.81 -13.19 -15.11
C ASN A 131 2.61 -12.33 -16.37
N PHE A 132 3.03 -12.82 -17.54
CA PHE A 132 2.71 -12.16 -18.81
C PHE A 132 1.22 -12.23 -19.14
N ASN A 133 0.47 -13.09 -18.46
CA ASN A 133 -0.97 -13.08 -18.54
C ASN A 133 -1.55 -11.95 -17.67
N ARG A 134 -1.59 -10.75 -18.24
CA ARG A 134 -2.09 -9.51 -17.59
C ARG A 134 -3.57 -9.55 -17.20
N TYR A 135 -4.30 -10.57 -17.65
CA TYR A 135 -5.71 -10.78 -17.31
C TYR A 135 -5.90 -11.86 -16.23
N SER A 136 -4.82 -12.55 -15.82
CA SER A 136 -4.91 -13.61 -14.83
C SER A 136 -5.26 -13.04 -13.45
N TYR A 137 -6.19 -13.71 -12.78
CA TYR A 137 -6.48 -13.44 -11.38
C TYR A 137 -5.57 -14.29 -10.52
N VAL A 138 -4.78 -13.64 -9.67
CA VAL A 138 -4.12 -14.33 -8.56
C VAL A 138 -3.17 -15.46 -9.01
N LEU A 139 -2.46 -15.23 -10.13
CA LEU A 139 -1.57 -16.23 -10.76
C LEU A 139 -2.28 -17.58 -11.04
N ASN A 140 -3.59 -17.55 -11.27
CA ASN A 140 -4.48 -18.71 -11.38
C ASN A 140 -4.52 -19.61 -10.12
N ASN A 141 -4.24 -19.07 -8.93
CA ASN A 141 -4.39 -19.77 -7.65
C ASN A 141 -5.35 -19.03 -6.69
N PRO A 142 -6.63 -18.88 -7.07
CA PRO A 142 -7.61 -18.09 -6.32
C PRO A 142 -8.05 -18.71 -4.98
N LEU A 143 -7.74 -19.99 -4.75
CA LEU A 143 -8.02 -20.65 -3.47
C LEU A 143 -6.99 -20.30 -2.39
N SER A 144 -5.77 -19.89 -2.78
CA SER A 144 -4.68 -19.64 -1.82
C SER A 144 -4.47 -18.15 -1.52
N TYR A 145 -5.00 -17.28 -2.37
CA TYR A 145 -4.64 -15.88 -2.42
C TYR A 145 -5.85 -15.04 -2.82
N THR A 146 -5.87 -13.80 -2.37
CA THR A 146 -6.90 -12.82 -2.69
C THR A 146 -6.26 -11.53 -3.15
N ASP A 147 -7.04 -10.73 -3.86
CA ASP A 147 -6.61 -9.44 -4.35
C ASP A 147 -7.47 -8.28 -3.81
N PRO A 148 -7.21 -7.78 -2.58
CA PRO A 148 -8.03 -6.76 -1.94
C PRO A 148 -8.03 -5.37 -2.61
N SER A 149 -7.04 -5.09 -3.46
CA SER A 149 -6.94 -3.83 -4.22
C SER A 149 -7.26 -4.01 -5.70
N GLY A 150 -7.44 -5.25 -6.15
CA GLY A 150 -7.33 -5.59 -7.56
C GLY A 150 -5.89 -5.51 -8.09
N TYR A 151 -4.88 -5.49 -7.21
CA TYR A 151 -3.44 -5.72 -7.46
C TYR A 151 -2.76 -6.51 -6.29
N LEU A 152 -2.19 -7.71 -6.53
CA LEU A 152 -1.67 -8.71 -5.56
C LEU A 152 -0.38 -8.33 -4.77
N PHE A 153 -0.40 -7.77 -3.54
CA PHE A 153 0.89 -7.34 -2.92
C PHE A 153 1.18 -7.43 -1.41
N LYS A 154 0.29 -7.89 -0.52
CA LYS A 154 0.58 -7.73 0.93
C LYS A 154 1.45 -8.82 1.59
N LYS A 155 1.37 -10.09 1.18
CA LYS A 155 2.06 -11.22 1.86
C LYS A 155 3.42 -11.54 1.25
N LEU A 156 3.52 -11.46 -0.08
CA LEU A 156 4.79 -11.56 -0.82
C LEU A 156 5.78 -10.49 -0.35
N ARG A 157 5.31 -9.24 -0.23
CA ARG A 157 6.09 -8.09 0.26
C ARG A 157 6.79 -8.33 1.60
N ARG A 158 6.13 -8.94 2.60
CA ARG A 158 6.75 -9.12 3.93
C ARG A 158 7.87 -10.15 3.94
N ASN A 159 7.69 -11.27 3.24
CA ASN A 159 8.71 -12.31 3.14
C ASN A 159 9.93 -11.81 2.38
N ILE A 160 9.66 -11.03 1.34
CA ILE A 160 10.65 -10.33 0.54
C ILE A 160 11.43 -9.32 1.40
N ILE A 161 10.75 -8.43 2.16
CA ILE A 161 11.39 -7.52 3.13
C ILE A 161 12.27 -8.28 4.12
N ARG A 162 11.76 -9.35 4.75
CA ARG A 162 12.54 -10.16 5.70
C ARG A 162 13.76 -10.82 5.06
N GLY A 163 13.65 -11.28 3.81
CA GLY A 163 14.77 -11.82 3.04
C GLY A 163 15.85 -10.78 2.80
N ALA A 164 15.48 -9.56 2.38
CA ALA A 164 16.43 -8.46 2.20
C ALA A 164 17.08 -8.04 3.52
N VAL A 165 16.33 -8.01 4.62
CA VAL A 165 16.87 -7.68 5.96
C VAL A 165 17.97 -8.66 6.36
N LYS A 166 17.79 -9.97 6.08
CA LYS A 166 18.82 -10.98 6.36
C LYS A 166 20.09 -10.77 5.54
N LEU A 167 19.98 -10.27 4.32
CA LEU A 167 21.11 -10.09 3.40
C LEU A 167 21.85 -8.77 3.63
N PHE A 168 21.12 -7.69 3.91
CA PHE A 168 21.64 -6.33 3.86
C PHE A 168 21.52 -5.56 5.18
N GLY A 169 20.85 -6.13 6.18
CA GLY A 169 20.58 -5.48 7.46
C GLY A 169 19.32 -4.63 7.45
N ALA A 170 18.71 -4.47 8.62
CA ALA A 170 17.44 -3.77 8.79
C ALA A 170 17.53 -2.28 8.43
N ASP A 171 18.60 -1.62 8.86
CA ASP A 171 18.78 -0.18 8.68
C ASP A 171 18.92 0.20 7.20
N VAL A 172 19.69 -0.59 6.44
CA VAL A 172 19.85 -0.43 4.99
C VAL A 172 18.53 -0.62 4.27
N VAL A 173 17.83 -1.72 4.57
CA VAL A 173 16.58 -2.05 3.87
C VAL A 173 15.50 -1.00 4.14
N ASN A 174 15.38 -0.54 5.38
CA ASN A 174 14.40 0.48 5.72
C ASN A 174 14.71 1.83 5.07
N LEU A 175 15.98 2.26 5.13
CA LEU A 175 16.43 3.51 4.56
C LEU A 175 16.24 3.55 3.04
N VAL A 176 16.77 2.54 2.35
CA VAL A 176 16.73 2.47 0.89
C VAL A 176 15.29 2.37 0.42
N GLY A 177 14.49 1.52 1.02
CA GLY A 177 13.10 1.41 0.61
C GLY A 177 12.29 2.68 0.91
N SER A 178 12.55 3.37 2.02
CA SER A 178 11.89 4.66 2.31
C SER A 178 12.26 5.73 1.28
N ALA A 179 13.54 5.79 0.89
CA ALA A 179 14.02 6.74 -0.12
C ALA A 179 13.42 6.45 -1.51
N VAL A 180 13.38 5.18 -1.92
CA VAL A 180 12.78 4.77 -3.20
C VAL A 180 11.28 5.04 -3.20
N SER A 181 10.57 4.74 -2.11
CA SER A 181 9.13 5.03 -2.00
C SER A 181 8.81 6.51 -1.98
N ALA A 182 9.71 7.34 -1.43
CA ALA A 182 9.56 8.78 -1.44
C ALA A 182 9.58 9.36 -2.86
N ILE A 183 10.29 8.74 -3.80
CA ILE A 183 10.34 9.19 -5.20
C ILE A 183 9.01 8.91 -5.90
N SER A 184 8.45 7.72 -5.70
CA SER A 184 7.19 7.34 -6.36
C SER A 184 5.95 7.95 -5.71
N GLY A 185 6.00 8.28 -4.41
CA GLY A 185 4.80 8.68 -3.65
C GLY A 185 5.00 9.82 -2.66
N GLY A 186 6.12 10.55 -2.72
CA GLY A 186 6.45 11.62 -1.77
C GLY A 186 6.44 11.13 -0.32
N GLY A 187 6.03 12.00 0.61
CA GLY A 187 5.88 11.63 2.02
C GLY A 187 4.96 10.43 2.25
N TRP A 188 3.92 10.26 1.43
CA TRP A 188 2.99 9.13 1.55
C TRP A 188 3.66 7.80 1.18
N GLY A 189 4.50 7.79 0.15
CA GLY A 189 5.27 6.61 -0.23
C GLY A 189 6.25 6.19 0.87
N ALA A 190 7.02 7.12 1.43
CA ALA A 190 7.93 6.85 2.54
C ALA A 190 7.17 6.33 3.79
N ALA A 191 6.00 6.90 4.08
CA ALA A 191 5.15 6.44 5.18
C ALA A 191 4.63 5.01 4.96
N ALA A 192 4.13 4.72 3.75
CA ALA A 192 3.61 3.40 3.40
C ALA A 192 4.69 2.32 3.49
N TRP A 193 5.90 2.62 2.99
CA TRP A 193 7.03 1.70 3.11
C TRP A 193 7.45 1.49 4.57
N SER A 194 7.68 2.58 5.31
CA SER A 194 8.11 2.48 6.71
C SER A 194 7.09 1.70 7.54
N TYR A 195 5.78 1.90 7.30
CA TYR A 195 4.73 1.08 7.90
C TYR A 195 4.93 -0.40 7.60
N GLU A 196 5.07 -0.77 6.33
CA GLU A 196 5.18 -2.15 5.89
C GLU A 196 6.48 -2.83 6.31
N PHE A 197 7.58 -2.09 6.32
CA PHE A 197 8.86 -2.53 6.87
C PHE A 197 8.74 -2.82 8.37
N ASN A 198 8.22 -1.89 9.16
CA ASN A 198 8.01 -2.09 10.60
C ASN A 198 7.07 -3.27 10.87
N ARG A 199 6.02 -3.42 10.07
CA ARG A 199 5.11 -4.57 10.13
C ARG A 199 5.81 -5.88 9.76
N ALA A 200 6.73 -5.88 8.80
CA ALA A 200 7.53 -7.05 8.44
C ALA A 200 8.51 -7.42 9.57
N MET A 201 9.09 -6.42 10.26
CA MET A 201 10.01 -6.59 11.39
C MET A 201 9.32 -6.97 12.71
N GLY A 202 7.99 -7.07 12.74
CA GLY A 202 7.24 -7.50 13.93
C GLY A 202 6.93 -6.38 14.93
N VAL A 203 7.17 -5.12 14.56
CA VAL A 203 6.87 -3.95 15.38
C VAL A 203 5.35 -3.78 15.55
N SER A 204 4.91 -3.32 16.72
CA SER A 204 3.49 -3.11 17.04
C SER A 204 2.83 -2.14 16.05
N ARG A 205 1.51 -2.24 15.84
CA ARG A 205 0.81 -1.38 14.86
C ARG A 205 0.93 0.11 15.19
N SER A 206 0.89 0.46 16.48
CA SER A 206 1.04 1.85 16.94
C SER A 206 2.45 2.36 16.74
N ALA A 207 3.48 1.56 17.01
CA ALA A 207 4.87 1.93 16.74
C ALA A 207 5.16 1.98 15.23
N ALA A 208 4.59 1.08 14.43
CA ALA A 208 4.69 1.12 12.97
C ALA A 208 4.02 2.37 12.38
N LEU A 209 2.87 2.78 12.93
CA LEU A 209 2.19 4.02 12.51
C LEU A 209 3.00 5.26 12.90
N ARG A 210 3.63 5.28 14.08
CA ARG A 210 4.57 6.34 14.47
C ARG A 210 5.77 6.39 13.53
N GLY A 211 6.38 5.24 13.24
CA GLY A 211 7.49 5.14 12.28
C GLY A 211 7.09 5.59 10.87
N ALA A 212 5.87 5.29 10.44
CA ALA A 212 5.32 5.75 9.17
C ALA A 212 5.10 7.27 9.15
N ALA A 213 4.53 7.83 10.22
CA ALA A 213 4.29 9.26 10.36
C ALA A 213 5.60 10.05 10.34
N VAL A 214 6.63 9.59 11.08
CA VAL A 214 7.94 10.23 11.06
C VAL A 214 8.58 10.10 9.68
N ALA A 215 8.60 8.90 9.08
CA ALA A 215 9.19 8.71 7.75
C ALA A 215 8.52 9.58 6.68
N GLY A 216 7.18 9.68 6.70
CA GLY A 216 6.45 10.51 5.77
C GLY A 216 6.66 12.00 5.98
N ALA A 217 6.64 12.46 7.24
CA ALA A 217 6.90 13.86 7.58
C ALA A 217 8.34 14.27 7.23
N SER A 218 9.33 13.42 7.53
CA SER A 218 10.73 13.66 7.19
C SER A 218 10.94 13.69 5.68
N ALA A 219 10.39 12.73 4.93
CA ALA A 219 10.49 12.72 3.48
C ALA A 219 9.83 13.94 2.83
N PHE A 220 8.67 14.36 3.35
CA PHE A 220 8.00 15.59 2.91
C PHE A 220 8.85 16.83 3.22
N ALA A 221 9.40 16.94 4.43
CA ALA A 221 10.24 18.06 4.82
C ALA A 221 11.53 18.14 3.99
N PHE A 222 12.23 17.01 3.79
CA PHE A 222 13.40 16.95 2.92
C PHE A 222 13.07 17.32 1.47
N SER A 223 11.93 16.86 0.94
CA SER A 223 11.46 17.23 -0.39
C SER A 223 11.19 18.73 -0.51
N LYS A 224 10.54 19.34 0.48
CA LYS A 224 10.26 20.79 0.50
C LYS A 224 11.53 21.62 0.63
N ILE A 225 12.48 21.22 1.47
CA ILE A 225 13.80 21.87 1.56
C ILE A 225 14.52 21.74 0.21
N GLY A 226 14.48 20.56 -0.41
CA GLY A 226 15.03 20.34 -1.74
C GLY A 226 14.44 21.28 -2.79
N ALA A 227 13.11 21.39 -2.84
CA ALA A 227 12.40 22.27 -3.78
C ALA A 227 12.70 23.75 -3.54
N HIS A 228 12.64 24.22 -2.29
CA HIS A 228 12.95 25.61 -1.94
C HIS A 228 14.35 26.01 -2.40
N TYR A 229 15.35 25.18 -2.11
CA TYR A 229 16.73 25.46 -2.50
C TYR A 229 17.04 25.22 -3.98
N LYS A 230 16.17 24.50 -4.69
CA LYS A 230 16.20 24.40 -6.16
C LYS A 230 15.68 25.70 -6.80
N GLU A 231 14.66 26.32 -6.22
CA GLU A 231 14.04 27.55 -6.71
C GLU A 231 14.90 28.80 -6.45
N VAL A 232 15.61 28.86 -5.30
CA VAL A 232 16.48 30.01 -4.96
C VAL A 232 17.88 29.95 -5.58
N ALA A 233 18.17 28.90 -6.34
CA ALA A 233 19.46 28.68 -6.96
C ALA A 233 19.51 29.34 -8.36
N SER A 234 20.49 30.21 -8.60
CA SER A 234 20.67 30.97 -9.85
C SER A 234 22.07 30.72 -10.45
N GLY A 235 22.19 29.96 -11.55
CA GLY A 235 23.42 29.83 -12.38
C GLY A 235 24.10 28.45 -12.43
N ASP A 236 25.17 28.31 -13.25
CA ASP A 236 25.89 27.07 -13.67
C ASP A 236 27.28 26.78 -13.02
N ILE A 237 27.30 26.18 -11.82
CA ILE A 237 28.43 25.49 -11.16
C ILE A 237 27.79 24.41 -10.29
N SER A 238 28.11 23.17 -10.62
CA SER A 238 27.36 21.96 -10.27
C SER A 238 27.84 21.34 -8.96
N PHE A 239 26.95 21.35 -7.96
CA PHE A 239 26.86 20.27 -6.97
C PHE A 239 25.42 19.77 -6.95
N GLY A 240 25.08 18.92 -7.91
CA GLY A 240 23.76 18.29 -7.99
C GLY A 240 22.70 19.03 -8.81
N GLY A 241 23.04 20.12 -9.51
CA GLY A 241 22.27 20.59 -10.67
C GLY A 241 21.55 21.94 -10.59
N ASN A 242 21.80 22.80 -9.60
CA ASN A 242 21.52 24.26 -9.65
C ASN A 242 22.55 25.01 -8.75
N MET A 243 23.08 26.19 -9.14
CA MET A 243 24.03 26.96 -8.29
C MET A 243 23.38 27.60 -7.07
N MET A 244 23.90 27.28 -5.90
CA MET A 244 23.57 27.91 -4.65
C MET A 244 24.78 28.66 -4.11
N THR A 245 24.59 29.86 -3.57
CA THR A 245 25.64 30.60 -2.84
C THR A 245 26.10 29.80 -1.61
N SER A 246 27.31 30.06 -1.10
CA SER A 246 27.82 29.39 0.12
C SER A 246 26.85 29.50 1.31
N GLY A 247 26.13 30.62 1.43
CA GLY A 247 25.09 30.81 2.45
C GLY A 247 23.85 29.95 2.22
N GLN A 248 23.43 29.77 0.96
CA GLN A 248 22.31 28.89 0.60
C GLN A 248 22.68 27.40 0.77
N ILE A 249 23.92 27.01 0.45
CA ILE A 249 24.42 25.65 0.69
C ILE A 249 24.45 25.36 2.20
N ALA A 250 25.02 26.26 3.00
CA ALA A 250 25.02 26.15 4.45
C ALA A 250 23.60 26.11 5.03
N GLY A 251 22.69 26.93 4.50
CA GLY A 251 21.27 26.93 4.86
C GLY A 251 20.59 25.59 4.55
N GLN A 252 20.84 25.01 3.37
CA GLN A 252 20.27 23.73 2.98
C GLN A 252 20.81 22.56 3.81
N ILE A 253 22.12 22.55 4.10
CA ILE A 253 22.75 21.57 4.99
C ILE A 253 22.13 21.67 6.38
N THR A 254 22.01 22.88 6.92
CA THR A 254 21.44 23.12 8.25
C THR A 254 19.97 22.69 8.31
N ALA A 255 19.18 23.01 7.29
CA ALA A 255 17.78 22.59 7.21
C ALA A 255 17.64 21.06 7.18
N HIS A 256 18.48 20.36 6.42
CA HIS A 256 18.50 18.89 6.41
C HIS A 256 18.97 18.32 7.75
N ALA A 257 19.99 18.91 8.37
CA ALA A 257 20.47 18.53 9.70
C ALA A 257 19.34 18.66 10.75
N MET A 258 18.60 19.77 10.74
CA MET A 258 17.49 19.98 11.68
C MET A 258 16.37 18.95 11.49
N VAL A 259 15.95 18.68 10.25
CA VAL A 259 14.93 17.65 9.97
C VAL A 259 15.44 16.27 10.40
N GLY A 260 16.70 15.93 10.11
CA GLY A 260 17.31 14.67 10.53
C GLY A 260 17.40 14.51 12.04
N GLY A 261 17.78 15.56 12.76
CA GLY A 261 17.85 15.57 14.22
C GLY A 261 16.48 15.39 14.87
N VAL A 262 15.46 16.11 14.39
CA VAL A 262 14.07 15.96 14.87
C VAL A 262 13.53 14.57 14.56
N ALA A 263 13.76 14.07 13.34
CA ALA A 263 13.33 12.72 12.94
C ALA A 263 13.95 11.63 13.83
N ALA A 264 15.26 11.76 14.12
CA ALA A 264 15.97 10.83 15.01
C ALA A 264 15.39 10.87 16.43
N SER A 265 15.14 12.06 16.99
CA SER A 265 14.52 12.20 18.31
C SER A 265 13.12 11.58 18.37
N LEU A 266 12.30 11.77 17.32
CA LEU A 266 10.95 11.21 17.25
C LEU A 266 10.94 9.68 17.09
N GLN A 267 12.02 9.11 16.55
CA GLN A 267 12.23 7.66 16.47
C GLN A 267 12.94 7.08 17.71
N GLY A 268 13.21 7.90 18.73
CA GLY A 268 13.85 7.48 19.99
C GLY A 268 15.39 7.50 19.96
N GLY A 269 16.00 8.05 18.92
CA GLY A 269 17.45 8.28 18.81
C GLY A 269 17.89 9.63 19.40
N LYS A 270 19.20 9.88 19.39
CA LYS A 270 19.73 11.19 19.83
C LYS A 270 19.64 12.20 18.70
N PHE A 271 19.14 13.39 18.99
CA PHE A 271 19.10 14.52 18.07
C PHE A 271 20.44 14.72 17.33
N GLY A 272 21.55 14.71 18.07
CA GLY A 272 22.89 14.92 17.49
C GLY A 272 23.23 13.91 16.39
N HIS A 273 22.87 12.63 16.54
CA HIS A 273 23.15 11.62 15.51
C HIS A 273 22.33 11.88 14.24
N GLY A 274 21.06 12.23 14.37
CA GLY A 274 20.23 12.61 13.23
C GLY A 274 20.69 13.91 12.57
N PHE A 275 21.12 14.87 13.39
CA PHE A 275 21.59 16.18 12.95
C PHE A 275 22.88 16.08 12.14
N PHE A 276 23.90 15.43 12.71
CA PHE A 276 25.18 15.23 12.02
C PHE A 276 25.02 14.33 10.80
N SER A 277 24.28 13.22 10.91
CA SER A 277 24.15 12.28 9.77
C SER A 277 23.44 12.93 8.57
N ALA A 278 22.31 13.63 8.78
CA ALA A 278 21.58 14.28 7.69
C ALA A 278 22.33 15.52 7.15
N GLY A 279 22.97 16.30 8.02
CA GLY A 279 23.77 17.46 7.62
C GLY A 279 24.99 17.08 6.81
N VAL A 280 25.81 16.14 7.30
CA VAL A 280 27.02 15.64 6.61
C VAL A 280 26.64 14.96 5.30
N THR A 281 25.58 14.14 5.31
CA THR A 281 25.02 13.52 4.09
C THR A 281 24.67 14.58 3.05
N LYS A 282 23.98 15.65 3.43
CA LYS A 282 23.60 16.70 2.48
C LYS A 282 24.82 17.48 1.98
N GLY A 283 25.78 17.76 2.86
CA GLY A 283 27.02 18.45 2.51
C GLY A 283 27.91 17.67 1.55
N LEU A 284 27.87 16.33 1.59
CA LEU A 284 28.68 15.46 0.74
C LEU A 284 27.90 14.84 -0.45
N GLY A 285 26.57 14.89 -0.42
CA GLY A 285 25.68 14.13 -1.30
C GLY A 285 25.75 14.47 -2.80
N GLY A 286 26.08 15.70 -3.19
CA GLY A 286 26.24 16.08 -4.60
C GLY A 286 27.52 15.58 -5.27
N LYS A 287 28.42 14.90 -4.53
CA LYS A 287 29.59 14.19 -5.08
C LYS A 287 29.28 12.74 -5.44
N PHE A 288 28.20 12.18 -4.88
CA PHE A 288 27.87 10.75 -4.95
C PHE A 288 26.48 10.45 -5.55
N LEU A 289 25.64 11.47 -5.71
CA LEU A 289 24.39 11.43 -6.47
C LEU A 289 24.54 12.33 -7.71
N PRO A 290 24.39 11.80 -8.94
CA PRO A 290 24.45 12.61 -10.15
C PRO A 290 23.36 13.71 -10.13
N ALA A 291 23.72 14.88 -10.65
CA ALA A 291 22.80 16.01 -10.81
C ALA A 291 21.73 15.71 -11.86
N GLY A 292 20.45 16.00 -11.59
CA GLY A 292 19.39 15.90 -12.59
C GLY A 292 17.97 15.76 -12.02
N ASN A 293 16.97 16.02 -12.86
CA ASN A 293 15.55 15.85 -12.52
C ASN A 293 15.10 14.37 -12.49
N GLU A 294 15.94 13.45 -12.97
CA GLU A 294 15.61 12.04 -13.15
C GLU A 294 16.70 11.15 -12.57
N LEU A 295 16.71 11.01 -11.24
CA LEU A 295 17.54 10.01 -10.58
C LEU A 295 16.93 8.61 -10.79
N THR A 296 17.71 7.67 -11.33
CA THR A 296 17.26 6.27 -11.42
C THR A 296 17.18 5.65 -10.02
N ALA A 297 16.30 4.66 -9.83
CA ALA A 297 16.21 3.93 -8.57
C ALA A 297 17.56 3.34 -8.12
N SER A 298 18.45 2.99 -9.07
CA SER A 298 19.79 2.47 -8.76
C SER A 298 20.75 3.53 -8.20
N GLU A 299 20.66 4.77 -8.69
CA GLU A 299 21.44 5.91 -8.20
C GLU A 299 20.97 6.32 -6.82
N VAL A 300 19.66 6.32 -6.59
CA VAL A 300 19.05 6.61 -5.29
C VAL A 300 19.47 5.58 -4.25
N VAL A 301 19.42 4.29 -4.59
CA VAL A 301 19.86 3.20 -3.71
C VAL A 301 21.34 3.39 -3.36
N SER A 302 22.20 3.52 -4.37
CA SER A 302 23.65 3.63 -4.16
C SER A 302 24.03 4.89 -3.37
N GLY A 303 23.48 6.05 -3.72
CA GLY A 303 23.75 7.30 -3.02
C GLY A 303 23.16 7.34 -1.61
N SER A 304 21.98 6.75 -1.38
CA SER A 304 21.38 6.66 -0.03
C SER A 304 22.23 5.77 0.90
N VAL A 305 22.77 4.68 0.38
CA VAL A 305 23.67 3.78 1.14
C VAL A 305 25.01 4.46 1.43
N ILE A 306 25.67 5.03 0.41
CA ILE A 306 26.94 5.76 0.58
C ILE A 306 26.77 6.90 1.61
N SER A 307 25.68 7.64 1.50
CA SER A 307 25.34 8.72 2.43
C SER A 307 25.19 8.23 3.87
N ALA A 308 24.48 7.12 4.08
CA ALA A 308 24.29 6.57 5.43
C ALA A 308 25.57 5.98 6.03
N MET A 309 26.46 5.44 5.20
CA MET A 309 27.79 5.03 5.64
C MET A 309 28.63 6.23 6.08
N ILE A 310 28.63 7.31 5.29
CA ILE A 310 29.36 8.55 5.60
C ILE A 310 28.79 9.23 6.85
N GLY A 311 27.45 9.24 6.99
CA GLY A 311 26.75 9.79 8.14
C GLY A 311 26.80 8.92 9.41
N GLY A 312 27.43 7.73 9.34
CA GLY A 312 27.55 6.80 10.46
C GLY A 312 26.24 6.16 10.92
N THR A 313 25.17 6.25 10.11
CA THR A 313 23.85 5.66 10.41
C THR A 313 23.74 4.20 9.98
N VAL A 314 24.64 3.73 9.11
CA VAL A 314 24.70 2.33 8.67
C VAL A 314 26.14 1.84 8.76
N ASN A 315 26.34 0.66 9.36
CA ASN A 315 27.59 -0.08 9.29
C ASN A 315 27.38 -1.36 8.46
N ILE A 316 28.09 -1.50 7.33
CA ILE A 316 27.96 -2.68 6.47
C ILE A 316 29.14 -3.63 6.73
N PRO A 317 28.94 -4.84 7.28
CA PRO A 317 29.99 -5.85 7.30
C PRO A 317 30.37 -6.22 5.87
N ARG A 318 31.67 -6.16 5.53
CA ARG A 318 32.27 -6.36 4.19
C ARG A 318 31.50 -7.38 3.32
N LEU A 319 30.59 -6.89 2.47
CA LEU A 319 30.05 -7.60 1.32
C LEU A 319 29.67 -6.58 0.24
N VAL A 320 30.65 -6.35 -0.62
CA VAL A 320 30.75 -5.71 -1.95
C VAL A 320 29.57 -4.85 -2.46
N PRO A 321 29.81 -3.57 -2.87
CA PRO A 321 28.83 -2.66 -3.49
C PRO A 321 28.16 -3.16 -4.80
N HIS A 322 28.73 -4.15 -5.47
CA HIS A 322 28.26 -4.62 -6.79
C HIS A 322 26.97 -5.47 -6.74
N ILE A 323 26.61 -6.05 -5.60
CA ILE A 323 25.38 -6.86 -5.46
C ILE A 323 24.12 -5.96 -5.36
N PHE A 324 24.28 -4.71 -4.92
CA PHE A 324 23.17 -3.80 -4.62
C PHE A 324 22.51 -3.17 -5.85
N ARG A 325 23.23 -3.01 -6.97
CA ARG A 325 22.71 -2.32 -8.17
C ARG A 325 21.53 -3.03 -8.84
N GLY A 326 21.44 -4.36 -8.72
CA GLY A 326 20.41 -5.16 -9.42
C GLY A 326 19.30 -5.69 -8.52
N LEU A 327 19.62 -6.10 -7.29
CA LEU A 327 18.70 -6.88 -6.47
C LEU A 327 17.57 -6.02 -5.87
N PHE A 328 17.87 -4.79 -5.42
CA PHE A 328 16.90 -3.95 -4.70
C PHE A 328 15.90 -3.24 -5.63
N VAL A 329 16.34 -2.86 -6.84
CA VAL A 329 15.49 -2.22 -7.85
C VAL A 329 14.47 -3.22 -8.40
N ARG A 330 14.89 -4.46 -8.71
CA ARG A 330 13.99 -5.54 -9.15
C ARG A 330 13.04 -5.97 -8.04
N PHE A 331 13.50 -5.94 -6.79
CA PHE A 331 12.71 -6.23 -5.60
C PHE A 331 11.60 -5.21 -5.36
N TYR A 332 11.87 -3.92 -5.55
CA TYR A 332 10.88 -2.87 -5.34
C TYR A 332 9.82 -2.83 -6.46
N GLN A 333 10.19 -3.12 -7.71
CA GLN A 333 9.25 -3.25 -8.82
C GLN A 333 8.35 -4.50 -8.75
N SER A 334 8.69 -5.51 -7.95
CA SER A 334 7.86 -6.71 -7.69
C SER A 334 7.04 -6.62 -6.39
N ILE A 335 6.91 -5.42 -5.80
CA ILE A 335 6.21 -5.18 -4.53
C ILE A 335 5.12 -4.09 -4.66
N LEU A 336 5.21 -3.23 -5.68
CA LEU A 336 4.15 -2.31 -6.10
C LEU A 336 3.33 -2.96 -7.21
#